data_AF-A0A2W6SW67-F1
#
_entry.id   AF-A0A2W6SW67-F1
#
_cell.length_a   1.000
_cell.length_b   1.000
_cell.length_c   1.000
_cell.angle_alpha   90.00
_cell.angle_beta   90.00
_cell.angle_gamma   90.00
#
_symmetry.space_group_name_H-M   'P 1'
#
loop_
_entity.id
_entity.type
_entity.pdbx_description
1 polymer ?
#
loop_
_entity_poly.entity_id
_entity_poly.type
_entity_poly.pdbx_seq_one_letter_code
_entity_poly.pdbx_strand_id
1 'polypeptide(L)'
;SKEYHQYEYGAYLNGDFKLREHDGADMLALYWYNRNLRMFRNIQNIPHNSEDRILVVVGNGHASVLRQLFTSSPEFDYIEFDSLK
;
A
#
# COMPACT_ATOMS: atom_id res chain seq x y z
N SER A 1 2.40 -12.22 -4.79
CA SER A 1 1.13 -12.90 -4.46
C SER A 1 0.45 -12.21 -3.27
N LYS A 2 -0.85 -12.47 -3.06
CA LYS A 2 -1.62 -11.96 -1.91
C LYS A 2 -0.96 -12.26 -0.57
N GLU A 3 -0.65 -13.54 -0.36
CA GLU A 3 -0.03 -14.04 0.86
C GLU A 3 1.33 -13.39 1.15
N TYR A 4 2.18 -13.22 0.13
CA TYR A 4 3.46 -12.57 0.32
C TYR A 4 3.31 -11.13 0.82
N HIS A 5 2.41 -10.32 0.25
CA HIS A 5 2.18 -8.95 0.75
C HIS A 5 1.63 -8.92 2.18
N GLN A 6 0.88 -9.95 2.59
CA GLN A 6 0.40 -10.04 3.97
C GLN A 6 1.56 -10.26 4.95
N TYR A 7 2.48 -11.18 4.65
CA TYR A 7 3.66 -11.41 5.49
C TYR A 7 4.65 -10.24 5.44
N GLU A 8 4.83 -9.65 4.26
CA GLU A 8 5.73 -8.51 4.07
C GLU A 8 5.29 -7.33 4.93
N TYR A 9 4.02 -6.93 4.89
CA TYR A 9 3.51 -5.89 5.78
C TYR A 9 3.64 -6.30 7.26
N GLY A 10 3.37 -7.56 7.57
CA GLY A 10 3.53 -8.12 8.92
C GLY A 10 4.95 -8.01 9.49
N ALA A 11 5.98 -7.97 8.63
CA ALA A 11 7.36 -7.78 9.07
C ALA A 11 7.56 -6.40 9.73
N TYR A 12 6.85 -5.35 9.26
CA TYR A 12 6.89 -4.01 9.86
C TYR A 12 6.18 -3.90 11.21
N LEU A 13 5.39 -4.92 11.61
CA LEU A 13 4.72 -4.98 12.91
C LEU A 13 5.59 -5.66 13.99
N ASN A 14 6.88 -5.83 13.71
CA ASN A 14 7.87 -6.43 14.58
C ASN A 14 9.13 -5.54 14.68
N GLY A 15 10.10 -5.93 15.50
CA GLY A 15 11.35 -5.18 15.68
C GLY A 15 11.10 -3.76 16.19
N ASP A 16 11.53 -2.77 15.41
CA ASP A 16 11.46 -1.34 15.74
C ASP A 16 10.02 -0.86 16.02
N PHE A 17 9.00 -1.55 15.52
CA PHE A 17 7.61 -1.29 15.87
C PHE A 17 7.35 -1.30 17.38
N LYS A 18 8.12 -2.07 18.14
CA LYS A 18 7.99 -2.24 19.59
C LYS A 18 8.94 -1.34 20.38
N LEU A 19 9.53 -0.33 19.74
CA LEU A 19 10.42 0.62 20.42
C LEU A 19 9.64 1.53 21.35
N ARG A 20 10.12 1.60 22.60
CA ARG A 20 9.57 2.45 23.68
C ARG A 20 8.08 2.17 23.86
N GLU A 21 7.30 3.10 24.43
CA GLU A 21 5.88 2.86 24.71
C GLU A 21 5.05 2.82 23.42
N HIS A 22 5.11 3.90 22.63
CA HIS A 22 4.37 4.02 21.37
C HIS A 22 5.22 4.54 20.20
N ASP A 23 6.48 4.91 20.45
CA ASP A 23 7.29 5.61 19.45
C ASP A 23 7.53 4.81 18.17
N GLY A 24 7.72 3.48 18.27
CA GLY A 24 7.86 2.62 17.10
C GLY A 24 6.60 2.58 16.23
N ALA A 25 5.43 2.48 16.89
CA ALA A 25 4.14 2.52 16.22
C ALA A 25 3.87 3.90 15.60
N ASP A 26 4.17 4.99 16.31
CA ASP A 26 4.07 6.35 15.82
C ASP A 26 5.00 6.57 14.63
N MET A 27 6.22 6.01 14.66
CA MET A 27 7.14 6.12 13.54
C MET A 27 6.57 5.42 12.29
N LEU A 28 6.06 4.21 12.46
CA LEU A 28 5.44 3.45 11.38
C LEU A 28 4.22 4.20 10.80
N ALA A 29 3.37 4.77 11.64
CA ALA A 29 2.18 5.50 11.20
C ALA A 29 2.54 6.84 10.51
N LEU A 30 3.31 7.68 11.20
CA LEU A 30 3.55 9.08 10.83
C LEU A 30 4.55 9.22 9.67
N TYR A 31 5.55 8.33 9.56
CA TYR A 31 6.59 8.46 8.53
C TYR A 31 6.42 7.44 7.40
N TRP A 32 6.13 6.18 7.72
CA TRP A 32 6.03 5.12 6.70
C TRP A 32 4.63 5.04 6.08
N TYR A 33 3.60 4.83 6.88
CA TYR A 33 2.22 4.66 6.38
C TYR A 33 1.72 5.95 5.72
N ASN A 34 2.03 7.11 6.30
CA ASN A 34 1.75 8.41 5.70
C ASN A 34 2.27 8.55 4.26
N ARG A 35 3.48 8.02 3.97
CA ARG A 35 4.04 8.02 2.60
C ARG A 35 3.18 7.22 1.63
N ASN A 36 2.67 6.07 2.07
CA ASN A 36 1.78 5.22 1.26
C ASN A 36 0.43 5.90 1.00
N LEU A 37 -0.13 6.59 1.99
CA LEU A 37 -1.35 7.40 1.80
C LEU A 37 -1.14 8.54 0.80
N ARG A 38 0.01 9.22 0.84
CA ARG A 38 0.35 10.26 -0.15
C ARG A 38 0.49 9.68 -1.55
N MET A 39 1.12 8.53 -1.71
CA MET A 39 1.20 7.85 -3.01
C MET A 39 -0.19 7.49 -3.54
N PHE A 40 -1.05 6.90 -2.70
CA PHE A 40 -2.43 6.59 -3.06
C PHE A 40 -3.20 7.85 -3.48
N ARG A 41 -3.08 8.96 -2.72
CA ARG A 41 -3.71 10.23 -3.08
C ARG A 41 -3.19 10.80 -4.40
N ASN A 42 -1.90 10.65 -4.69
CA ASN A 42 -1.34 11.07 -5.96
C ASN A 42 -1.89 10.25 -7.12
N ILE A 43 -2.09 8.94 -6.93
CA ILE A 43 -2.70 8.07 -7.94
C ILE A 43 -4.15 8.48 -8.20
N GLN A 44 -4.93 8.80 -7.16
CA GLN A 44 -6.29 9.36 -7.31
C GLN A 44 -6.34 10.64 -8.15
N ASN A 45 -5.29 11.47 -8.08
CA ASN A 45 -5.23 12.72 -8.82
C ASN A 45 -4.79 12.56 -10.29
N ILE A 46 -4.37 11.37 -10.72
CA ILE A 46 -4.06 11.10 -12.13
C ILE A 46 -5.37 11.21 -12.92
N PRO A 47 -5.49 12.07 -13.94
CA PRO A 47 -6.70 12.12 -14.76
C PRO A 47 -6.94 10.79 -15.47
N HIS A 48 -8.13 10.21 -15.29
CA HIS A 48 -8.55 8.96 -15.89
C HIS A 48 -10.08 8.91 -16.03
N ASN A 49 -10.57 7.98 -16.84
CA ASN A 49 -11.98 7.62 -16.95
C ASN A 49 -12.17 6.10 -16.72
N SER A 50 -13.41 5.59 -16.81
CA SER A 50 -13.73 4.18 -16.54
C SER A 50 -13.05 3.18 -17.49
N GLU A 51 -12.61 3.63 -18.66
CA GLU A 51 -11.96 2.78 -19.67
C GLU A 51 -10.43 2.74 -19.50
N ASP A 52 -9.86 3.62 -18.67
CA ASP A 52 -8.42 3.71 -18.45
C ASP A 52 -7.93 2.69 -17.41
N ARG A 53 -6.66 2.28 -17.54
CA ARG A 53 -5.96 1.47 -16.55
C ARG A 53 -4.71 2.18 -16.07
N ILE A 54 -4.49 2.18 -14.75
CA ILE A 54 -3.29 2.74 -14.14
C ILE A 54 -2.37 1.58 -13.71
N LEU A 55 -1.19 1.49 -14.32
CA LEU A 55 -0.13 0.58 -13.87
C LEU A 55 0.77 1.29 -12.85
N VAL A 56 0.91 0.71 -11.67
CA VAL A 56 1.75 1.24 -10.59
C VAL A 56 2.98 0.34 -10.43
N VAL A 57 4.17 0.89 -10.71
CA VAL A 57 5.45 0.23 -10.48
C VAL A 57 6.07 0.80 -9.20
N VAL A 58 6.24 -0.03 -8.18
CA VAL A 58 6.67 0.42 -6.86
C VAL A 58 7.51 -0.66 -6.16
N GLY A 59 8.33 -0.24 -5.20
CA GLY A 59 9.05 -1.16 -4.33
C GLY A 59 8.09 -2.06 -3.53
N ASN A 60 8.49 -3.31 -3.33
CA ASN A 60 7.61 -4.36 -2.80
C ASN A 60 7.02 -4.02 -1.40
N GLY A 61 7.79 -3.33 -0.55
CA GLY A 61 7.30 -2.91 0.78
C GLY A 61 6.22 -1.82 0.78
N HIS A 62 6.04 -1.15 -0.36
CA HIS A 62 4.91 -0.25 -0.57
C HIS A 62 3.73 -0.97 -1.24
N ALA A 63 4.01 -1.99 -2.05
CA ALA A 63 2.99 -2.73 -2.77
C ALA A 63 2.00 -3.44 -1.84
N SER A 64 2.46 -3.87 -0.65
CA SER A 64 1.61 -4.48 0.37
C SER A 64 0.56 -3.51 0.92
N VAL A 65 0.98 -2.30 1.32
CA VAL A 65 0.09 -1.25 1.80
C VAL A 65 -0.82 -0.73 0.69
N LEU A 66 -0.28 -0.51 -0.51
CA LEU A 66 -1.09 -0.05 -1.65
C LEU A 66 -2.17 -1.08 -2.02
N ARG A 67 -1.87 -2.39 -2.01
CA ARG A 67 -2.90 -3.43 -2.19
C ARG A 67 -4.02 -3.28 -1.16
N GLN A 68 -3.69 -3.11 0.12
CA GLN A 68 -4.70 -2.88 1.16
C GLN A 68 -5.57 -1.65 0.82
N LEU A 69 -4.96 -0.52 0.47
CA LEU A 69 -5.68 0.71 0.17
C LEU A 69 -6.59 0.59 -1.07
N PHE A 70 -6.09 0.02 -2.17
CA PHE A 70 -6.87 -0.19 -3.38
C PHE A 70 -8.02 -1.17 -3.18
N THR A 71 -7.77 -2.30 -2.50
CA THR A 71 -8.84 -3.28 -2.21
C THR A 71 -9.87 -2.80 -1.18
N SER A 72 -9.56 -1.75 -0.41
CA SER A 72 -10.48 -1.14 0.57
C SER A 72 -11.23 0.07 -0.01
N SER A 73 -10.80 0.60 -1.15
CA SER A 73 -11.44 1.75 -1.79
C SER A 73 -12.43 1.31 -2.86
N PRO A 74 -13.65 1.88 -2.90
CA PRO A 74 -14.60 1.62 -3.99
C PRO A 74 -14.26 2.38 -5.28
N GLU A 75 -13.27 3.26 -5.28
CA GLU A 75 -12.94 4.12 -6.43
C GLU A 75 -12.18 3.39 -7.55
N PHE A 76 -11.54 2.25 -7.25
CA PHE A 76 -10.72 1.51 -8.20
C PHE A 76 -11.07 0.03 -8.20
N ASP A 77 -11.08 -0.57 -9.38
CA ASP A 77 -11.05 -2.02 -9.53
C ASP A 77 -9.59 -2.51 -9.49
N TYR A 78 -9.20 -3.15 -8.38
CA TYR A 78 -7.83 -3.65 -8.21
C TYR A 78 -7.65 -4.99 -8.93
N ILE A 79 -6.80 -4.98 -9.96
CA ILE A 79 -6.45 -6.17 -10.74
C ILE A 79 -5.05 -6.66 -10.37
N GLU A 80 -4.94 -7.95 -10.08
CA GLU A 80 -3.65 -8.59 -9.87
C GLU A 80 -2.89 -8.71 -11.20
N PHE A 81 -1.61 -8.32 -11.21
CA PHE A 81 -0.83 -8.27 -12.44
C PHE A 81 -0.69 -9.64 -13.12
N ASP A 82 -0.57 -10.71 -12.33
CA ASP A 82 -0.48 -12.10 -12.83
C ASP A 82 -1.82 -12.68 -13.32
N SER A 83 -2.93 -11.95 -13.13
CA SER A 83 -4.25 -12.30 -13.66
C SER A 83 -4.52 -11.71 -15.06
N LEU A 84 -3.66 -10.81 -15.53
CA LEU A 84 -3.75 -10.23 -16.87
C LEU A 84 -3.42 -11.30 -17.90
N LYS A 85 -4.34 -11.50 -18.86
CA LYS A 85 -4.18 -12.42 -20.00
C LYS A 85 -3.31 -11.82 -21.09
#